data_AF-A0A2N5MKH9-F1
#
_entry.id   AF-A0A2N5MKH9-F1
#
_cell.length_a   1.000
_cell.length_b   1.000
_cell.length_c   1.000
_cell.angle_alpha   90.00
_cell.angle_beta   90.00
_cell.angle_gamma   90.00
#
_symmetry.space_group_name_H-M   'P 1'
#
loop_
_entity.id
_entity.type
_entity.pdbx_description
1 polymer ?
#
loop_
_entity_poly.entity_id
_entity_poly.type
_entity_poly.pdbx_seq_one_letter_code
_entity_poly.pdbx_strand_id
1 'polypeptide(L)'
;MEGMFFYWILWISWVVLMFFVKDTYQPRYAILFHLLAIMCLAAYELHIYRYTINISFIYLFFICSFYIRNFSLAKTMGFIIGCLIIALGYNSIQLFALLDPIWLVVRVEWILGIVMNYLAIILFQDWKLRICALVDGLIIGESLYAGALCINNLPYAAGSYAWMDMATLIMVLHFAWVLLEYTTCRIHAATVHQHVKKGTAAVKEIRVQPK
;
A
#
# COMPACT_ATOMS: atom_id res chain seq x y z
N MET A 1 -16.82 -11.62 10.30
CA MET A 1 -15.80 -11.80 11.34
C MET A 1 -14.67 -10.86 11.01
N GLU A 2 -14.29 -10.00 11.94
CA GLU A 2 -13.15 -9.09 11.75
C GLU A 2 -11.88 -9.90 11.45
N GLY A 3 -11.07 -9.44 10.49
CA GLY A 3 -9.82 -10.09 10.09
C GLY A 3 -9.98 -11.15 9.00
N MET A 4 -11.21 -11.51 8.62
CA MET A 4 -11.44 -12.54 7.60
C MET A 4 -10.90 -12.10 6.23
N PHE A 5 -11.09 -10.83 5.87
CA PHE A 5 -10.66 -10.31 4.57
C PHE A 5 -9.13 -10.26 4.49
N PHE A 6 -8.48 -9.80 5.55
CA PHE A 6 -7.02 -9.82 5.74
C PHE A 6 -6.46 -11.23 5.51
N TYR A 7 -6.90 -12.23 6.28
CA TYR A 7 -6.36 -13.59 6.15
C TYR A 7 -6.60 -14.19 4.77
N TRP A 8 -7.76 -13.95 4.17
CA TRP A 8 -8.07 -14.44 2.82
C TRP A 8 -7.13 -13.87 1.77
N ILE A 9 -6.94 -12.55 1.75
CA ILE A 9 -6.09 -11.89 0.76
C ILE A 9 -4.62 -12.27 0.95
N LEU A 10 -4.14 -12.34 2.20
CA LEU A 10 -2.76 -12.76 2.48
C LEU A 10 -2.53 -14.22 2.07
N TRP A 11 -3.50 -15.11 2.33
CA TRP A 11 -3.40 -16.51 1.94
C TRP A 11 -3.41 -16.69 0.42
N ILE A 12 -4.30 -16.01 -0.30
CA ILE A 12 -4.32 -16.01 -1.76
C ILE A 12 -2.97 -15.48 -2.30
N SER A 13 -2.47 -14.38 -1.75
CA SER A 13 -1.18 -13.81 -2.14
C SER A 13 -0.04 -14.80 -1.93
N TRP A 14 -0.04 -15.52 -0.80
CA TRP A 14 0.95 -16.56 -0.51
C TRP A 14 0.88 -17.71 -1.52
N VAL A 15 -0.31 -18.25 -1.80
CA VAL A 15 -0.52 -19.33 -2.78
C VAL A 15 -0.07 -18.88 -4.18
N VAL A 16 -0.47 -17.67 -4.60
CA VAL A 16 -0.07 -17.12 -5.90
C VAL A 16 1.46 -17.01 -6.01
N LEU A 17 2.11 -16.46 -4.99
CA LEU A 17 3.58 -16.34 -4.95
C LEU A 17 4.28 -17.69 -4.91
N MET A 18 3.71 -18.70 -4.27
CA MET A 18 4.34 -20.01 -4.14
C MET A 18 4.23 -20.82 -5.44
N PHE A 19 3.08 -20.79 -6.13
CA PHE A 19 2.86 -21.65 -7.30
C PHE A 19 3.08 -20.96 -8.65
N PHE A 20 2.81 -19.65 -8.77
CA PHE A 20 2.77 -18.99 -10.09
C PHE A 20 4.00 -18.13 -10.37
N VAL A 21 4.77 -17.73 -9.35
CA VAL A 21 5.98 -16.90 -9.55
C VAL A 21 7.20 -17.78 -9.77
N LYS A 22 7.85 -17.61 -10.93
CA LYS A 22 9.05 -18.35 -11.33
C LYS A 22 10.21 -18.17 -10.34
N ASP A 23 10.98 -19.24 -10.10
CA ASP A 23 12.12 -19.29 -9.16
C ASP A 23 13.25 -18.28 -9.47
N THR A 24 13.24 -17.67 -10.65
CA THR A 24 14.22 -16.64 -11.04
C THR A 24 14.09 -15.34 -10.23
N TYR A 25 12.95 -15.12 -9.55
CA TYR A 25 12.72 -13.91 -8.76
C TYR A 25 13.29 -14.05 -7.33
N GLN A 26 14.51 -13.54 -7.13
CA GLN A 26 15.28 -13.62 -5.88
C GLN A 26 14.53 -13.19 -4.60
N PRO A 27 13.75 -12.08 -4.56
CA PRO A 27 13.10 -11.67 -3.31
C PRO A 27 11.81 -12.44 -3.00
N ARG A 28 11.44 -13.46 -3.79
CA ARG A 28 10.24 -14.28 -3.56
C ARG A 28 10.19 -14.88 -2.16
N TYR A 29 11.29 -15.50 -1.72
CA TYR A 29 11.33 -16.18 -0.41
C TYR A 29 11.23 -15.19 0.75
N ALA A 30 11.82 -14.00 0.61
CA ALA A 30 11.69 -12.95 1.62
C ALA A 30 10.24 -12.48 1.75
N ILE A 31 9.54 -12.26 0.63
CA ILE A 31 8.14 -11.82 0.63
C ILE A 31 7.23 -12.90 1.24
N LEU A 32 7.44 -14.18 0.87
CA LEU A 32 6.70 -15.31 1.45
C LEU A 32 6.91 -15.43 2.96
N PHE A 33 8.15 -15.23 3.42
CA PHE A 33 8.47 -15.22 4.84
C PHE A 33 7.76 -14.08 5.57
N HIS A 34 7.81 -12.85 5.04
CA HIS A 34 7.15 -11.69 5.64
C HIS A 34 5.63 -11.86 5.70
N LEU A 35 5.00 -12.36 4.63
CA LEU A 35 3.56 -12.67 4.59
C LEU A 35 3.17 -13.63 5.72
N LEU A 36 3.91 -14.74 5.85
CA LEU A 36 3.62 -15.75 6.87
C LEU A 36 3.90 -15.21 8.27
N ALA A 37 4.98 -14.44 8.45
CA ALA A 37 5.31 -13.79 9.71
C ALA A 37 4.19 -12.83 10.15
N ILE A 38 3.66 -12.01 9.24
CA ILE A 38 2.54 -11.10 9.53
C ILE A 38 1.29 -11.88 9.95
N MET A 39 0.95 -12.96 9.25
CA MET A 39 -0.20 -13.82 9.61
C MET A 39 -0.05 -14.44 10.99
N CYS A 40 1.14 -14.96 11.33
CA CYS A 40 1.40 -15.54 12.65
C CYS A 40 1.40 -14.48 13.76
N LEU A 41 2.00 -13.31 13.51
CA LEU A 41 2.10 -12.24 14.49
C LEU A 41 0.78 -11.52 14.73
N ALA A 42 -0.15 -11.55 13.77
CA ALA A 42 -1.48 -10.95 13.90
C ALA A 42 -2.30 -11.56 15.05
N ALA A 43 -2.00 -12.81 15.44
CA ALA A 43 -2.66 -13.48 16.56
C ALA A 43 -2.25 -12.95 17.95
N TYR A 44 -1.20 -12.12 18.03
CA TYR A 44 -0.65 -11.66 19.30
C TYR A 44 -0.88 -10.16 19.49
N GLU A 45 -1.42 -9.82 20.65
CA GLU A 45 -1.64 -8.44 21.10
C GLU A 45 -0.78 -8.15 22.33
N LEU A 46 -0.20 -6.95 22.37
CA LEU A 46 0.53 -6.42 23.51
C LEU A 46 -0.32 -5.39 24.22
N HIS A 47 -0.62 -5.65 25.50
CA HIS A 47 -1.32 -4.71 26.37
C HIS A 47 -0.30 -3.92 27.19
N ILE A 48 -0.18 -2.63 26.90
CA ILE A 48 0.66 -1.68 27.64
C ILE A 48 -0.29 -0.74 28.40
N TYR A 49 -0.56 -1.07 29.67
CA TYR A 49 -1.47 -0.31 30.54
C TYR A 49 -2.87 -0.13 29.94
N ARG A 50 -3.16 1.05 29.37
CA ARG A 50 -4.46 1.37 28.71
C ARG A 50 -4.40 1.24 27.19
N TYR A 51 -3.24 0.99 26.62
CA TYR A 51 -3.01 0.95 25.19
C TYR A 51 -2.77 -0.49 24.75
N THR A 52 -3.52 -0.95 23.74
CA THR A 52 -3.35 -2.29 23.16
C THR A 52 -2.81 -2.14 21.74
N ILE A 53 -1.74 -2.85 21.41
CA ILE A 53 -1.10 -2.83 20.09
C ILE A 53 -0.92 -4.25 19.58
N ASN A 54 -1.26 -4.51 18.33
CA ASN A 54 -0.96 -5.78 17.69
C ASN A 54 0.54 -5.92 17.34
N ILE A 55 1.12 -7.11 17.49
CA ILE A 55 2.55 -7.33 17.19
C ILE A 55 2.83 -7.24 15.68
N SER A 56 1.91 -7.66 14.81
CA SER A 56 2.10 -7.58 13.35
C SER A 56 2.24 -6.14 12.86
N PHE A 57 1.57 -5.20 13.54
CA PHE A 57 1.62 -3.77 13.28
C PHE A 57 3.03 -3.21 13.50
N ILE A 58 3.65 -3.58 14.63
CA ILE A 58 5.02 -3.20 14.97
C ILE A 58 6.00 -3.83 13.96
N TYR A 59 5.79 -5.10 13.62
CA TYR A 59 6.63 -5.81 12.66
C TYR A 59 6.62 -5.17 11.27
N LEU A 60 5.44 -4.79 10.76
CA LEU A 60 5.30 -4.11 9.46
C LEU A 60 6.10 -2.81 9.40
N PHE A 61 6.00 -1.99 10.45
CA PHE A 61 6.75 -0.73 10.55
C PHE A 61 8.25 -0.94 10.45
N PHE A 62 8.79 -1.96 11.14
CA PHE A 62 10.21 -2.26 11.09
C PHE A 62 10.67 -2.76 9.72
N ILE A 63 9.86 -3.56 9.01
CA ILE A 63 10.20 -4.02 7.66
C ILE A 63 10.29 -2.84 6.69
N CYS A 64 9.31 -1.94 6.71
CA CYS A 64 9.27 -0.78 5.83
C CYS A 64 10.42 0.18 6.14
N SER A 65 10.70 0.42 7.43
CA SER A 65 11.85 1.20 7.88
C SER A 65 13.19 0.58 7.43
N PHE A 66 13.32 -0.74 7.50
CA PHE A 66 14.52 -1.44 7.04
C PHE A 66 14.74 -1.28 5.53
N TYR A 67 13.67 -1.31 4.73
CA TYR A 67 13.73 -1.12 3.29
C TYR A 67 14.30 0.26 2.88
N ILE A 68 14.06 1.28 3.71
CA ILE A 68 14.39 2.69 3.43
C ILE A 68 15.76 3.09 4.01
N ARG A 69 16.39 2.24 4.81
CA ARG A 69 17.66 2.50 5.51
C ARG A 69 18.78 3.05 4.62
N ASN A 70 18.83 2.65 3.35
CA ASN A 70 19.90 3.03 2.43
C ASN A 70 19.66 4.37 1.70
N PHE A 71 18.62 5.11 2.05
CA PHE A 71 18.31 6.40 1.41
C PHE A 71 19.20 7.53 1.94
N SER A 72 19.43 8.53 1.07
CA SER A 72 20.06 9.78 1.50
C SER A 72 19.15 10.53 2.47
N LEU A 73 19.74 11.31 3.39
CA LEU A 73 18.98 12.04 4.41
C LEU A 73 17.86 12.91 3.82
N ALA A 74 18.10 13.59 2.70
CA ALA A 74 17.09 14.39 2.02
C ALA A 74 15.89 13.54 1.54
N LYS A 75 16.16 12.35 0.97
CA LYS A 75 15.13 11.44 0.50
C LYS A 75 14.34 10.83 1.66
N THR A 76 15.03 10.50 2.76
CA THR A 76 14.40 10.01 3.99
C THR A 76 13.48 11.08 4.61
N MET A 77 13.91 12.34 4.65
CA MET A 77 13.05 13.43 5.15
C MET A 77 11.80 13.62 4.29
N GLY A 78 11.93 13.60 2.96
CA GLY A 78 10.78 13.64 2.06
C GLY A 78 9.82 12.46 2.28
N PHE A 79 10.36 11.26 2.51
CA PHE A 79 9.57 10.09 2.85
C PHE A 79 8.81 10.24 4.17
N ILE A 80 9.48 10.69 5.23
CA ILE A 80 8.86 10.91 6.55
C ILE A 80 7.73 11.93 6.45
N ILE A 81 7.97 13.07 5.78
CA ILE A 81 6.94 14.09 5.56
C ILE A 81 5.75 13.49 4.81
N GLY A 82 6.00 12.68 3.78
CA GLY A 82 4.94 12.03 3.05
C GLY A 82 4.13 11.04 3.87
N CYS A 83 4.79 10.24 4.72
CA CYS A 83 4.12 9.35 5.66
C CYS A 83 3.27 10.14 6.67
N LEU A 84 3.78 11.27 7.16
CA LEU A 84 3.02 12.14 8.07
C LEU A 84 1.78 12.74 7.40
N ILE A 85 1.86 13.15 6.13
CA ILE A 85 0.71 13.64 5.38
C ILE A 85 -0.35 12.53 5.23
N ILE A 86 0.06 11.30 4.89
CA ILE A 86 -0.85 10.15 4.82
C ILE A 86 -1.46 9.87 6.19
N ALA A 87 -0.65 9.86 7.25
CA ALA A 87 -1.09 9.62 8.63
C ALA A 87 -2.13 10.65 9.10
N LEU A 88 -1.89 11.94 8.84
CA LEU A 88 -2.82 13.01 9.18
C LEU A 88 -4.11 12.92 8.36
N GLY A 89 -4.02 12.60 7.07
CA GLY A 89 -5.19 12.37 6.21
C GLY A 89 -6.05 11.20 6.70
N TYR A 90 -5.41 10.08 7.04
CA TYR A 90 -6.05 8.91 7.64
C TYR A 90 -6.78 9.28 8.94
N ASN A 91 -6.06 9.90 9.88
CA ASN A 91 -6.59 10.28 11.18
C ASN A 91 -7.77 11.25 11.06
N SER A 92 -7.69 12.22 10.15
CA SER A 92 -8.75 13.20 9.91
C SER A 92 -10.06 12.53 9.47
N ILE A 93 -9.98 11.56 8.55
CA ILE A 93 -11.17 10.84 8.08
C ILE A 93 -11.74 9.95 9.18
N GLN A 94 -10.90 9.26 9.95
CA GLN A 94 -11.36 8.42 11.06
C GLN A 94 -12.01 9.23 12.19
N LEU A 95 -11.42 10.38 12.55
CA LEU A 95 -12.02 11.28 13.53
C LEU A 95 -13.34 11.88 13.01
N PHE A 96 -13.40 12.26 11.74
CA PHE A 96 -14.63 12.75 11.13
C PHE A 96 -15.74 11.68 11.17
N ALA A 97 -15.40 10.43 10.85
CA ALA A 97 -16.33 9.30 10.91
C ALA A 97 -16.83 9.01 12.34
N LEU A 98 -15.99 9.23 13.34
CA LEU A 98 -16.35 9.08 14.75
C LEU A 98 -17.31 10.20 15.21
N LEU A 99 -17.13 11.43 14.72
CA LEU A 99 -17.91 12.59 15.15
C LEU A 99 -19.29 12.66 14.48
N ASP A 100 -19.37 12.40 13.17
CA ASP A 100 -20.64 12.46 12.45
C ASP A 100 -20.75 11.35 11.38
N PRO A 101 -21.33 10.18 11.74
CA PRO A 101 -21.44 9.04 10.84
C PRO A 101 -22.51 9.24 9.75
N ILE A 102 -23.40 10.22 9.86
CA ILE A 102 -24.58 10.39 8.98
C ILE A 102 -24.18 10.92 7.60
N TRP A 103 -23.09 11.68 7.51
CA TRP A 103 -22.58 12.20 6.23
C TRP A 103 -21.86 11.16 5.37
N LEU A 104 -21.59 9.98 5.93
CA LEU A 104 -20.91 8.89 5.25
C LEU A 104 -21.92 7.93 4.62
N VAL A 105 -22.52 8.36 3.51
CA VAL A 105 -23.39 7.51 2.67
C VAL A 105 -22.62 6.30 2.12
N VAL A 106 -21.29 6.43 2.00
CA VAL A 106 -20.36 5.37 1.59
C VAL A 106 -19.59 4.86 2.81
N ARG A 107 -19.39 3.54 2.85
CA ARG A 107 -18.54 2.85 3.83
C ARG A 107 -17.15 3.51 3.95
N VAL A 108 -16.74 3.82 5.18
CA VAL A 108 -15.52 4.56 5.52
C VAL A 108 -14.27 3.89 4.94
N GLU A 109 -14.23 2.56 4.93
CA GLU A 109 -13.11 1.77 4.42
C GLU A 109 -12.85 2.03 2.94
N TRP A 110 -13.89 2.28 2.15
CA TRP A 110 -13.76 2.60 0.72
C TRP A 110 -13.27 4.03 0.50
N ILE A 111 -13.75 4.96 1.31
CA ILE A 111 -13.29 6.36 1.26
C ILE A 111 -11.81 6.43 1.62
N LEU A 112 -11.41 5.77 2.71
CA LEU A 112 -10.00 5.63 3.10
C LEU A 112 -9.19 4.93 2.00
N GLY A 113 -9.72 3.84 1.44
CA GLY A 113 -9.21 3.16 0.25
C GLY A 113 -8.79 4.12 -0.86
N ILE A 114 -9.73 4.93 -1.32
CA ILE A 114 -9.53 5.83 -2.45
C ILE A 114 -8.63 7.01 -2.08
N VAL A 115 -8.89 7.67 -0.94
CA VAL A 115 -8.18 8.89 -0.55
C VAL A 115 -6.72 8.60 -0.22
N MET A 116 -6.43 7.52 0.53
CA MET A 116 -5.05 7.18 0.89
C MET A 116 -4.24 6.82 -0.36
N ASN A 117 -4.83 6.05 -1.28
CA ASN A 117 -4.19 5.73 -2.55
C ASN A 117 -3.93 6.97 -3.40
N TYR A 118 -4.92 7.87 -3.50
CA TYR A 118 -4.77 9.12 -4.22
C TYR A 118 -3.64 9.99 -3.67
N LEU A 119 -3.57 10.15 -2.34
CA LEU A 119 -2.46 10.83 -1.68
C LEU A 119 -1.12 10.17 -2.03
N ALA A 120 -1.00 8.85 -1.86
CA ALA A 120 0.25 8.15 -2.14
C ALA A 120 0.73 8.32 -3.58
N ILE A 121 -0.18 8.31 -4.57
CA ILE A 121 0.13 8.52 -5.99
C ILE A 121 0.69 9.92 -6.24
N ILE A 122 0.13 10.95 -5.59
CA ILE A 122 0.61 12.32 -5.73
C ILE A 122 1.98 12.50 -5.07
N LEU A 123 2.15 11.92 -3.88
CA LEU A 123 3.33 12.15 -3.06
C LEU A 123 4.57 11.40 -3.55
N PHE A 124 4.39 10.21 -4.12
CA PHE A 124 5.52 9.36 -4.50
C PHE A 124 5.35 8.83 -5.92
N GLN A 125 6.41 8.96 -6.73
CA GLN A 125 6.42 8.49 -8.12
C GLN A 125 6.76 6.98 -8.22
N ASP A 126 7.63 6.48 -7.34
CA ASP A 126 8.04 5.08 -7.34
C ASP A 126 7.00 4.21 -6.62
N TRP A 127 6.48 3.19 -7.31
CA TRP A 127 5.48 2.27 -6.78
C TRP A 127 5.93 1.52 -5.52
N LYS A 128 7.22 1.18 -5.40
CA LYS A 128 7.74 0.50 -4.19
C LYS A 128 7.72 1.45 -3.01
N LEU A 129 8.11 2.71 -3.26
CA LEU A 129 8.13 3.73 -2.23
C LEU A 129 6.72 4.13 -1.81
N ARG A 130 5.76 4.17 -2.75
CA ARG A 130 4.32 4.34 -2.46
C ARG A 130 3.80 3.29 -1.49
N ILE A 131 4.11 2.03 -1.73
CA ILE A 131 3.69 0.92 -0.85
C ILE A 131 4.25 1.10 0.56
N CYS A 132 5.56 1.36 0.69
CA CYS A 132 6.17 1.58 2.01
C CYS A 132 5.55 2.79 2.71
N ALA A 133 5.33 3.89 1.99
CA ALA A 133 4.75 5.11 2.55
C ALA A 133 3.29 4.92 2.97
N LEU A 134 2.52 4.14 2.22
CA LEU A 134 1.16 3.78 2.60
C LEU A 134 1.14 2.95 3.88
N VAL A 135 1.97 1.91 3.96
CA VAL A 135 2.03 1.05 5.15
C VAL A 135 2.48 1.85 6.38
N ASP A 136 3.62 2.56 6.30
CA ASP A 136 4.11 3.35 7.43
C ASP A 136 3.17 4.52 7.78
N GLY A 137 2.61 5.19 6.78
CA GLY A 137 1.65 6.27 6.98
C GLY A 137 0.37 5.81 7.67
N LEU A 138 -0.17 4.64 7.29
CA LEU A 138 -1.34 4.05 7.95
C LEU A 138 -1.02 3.62 9.38
N ILE A 139 0.16 3.05 9.62
CA ILE A 139 0.60 2.66 10.97
C ILE A 139 0.76 3.90 11.86
N ILE A 140 1.40 4.95 11.37
CA ILE A 140 1.56 6.19 12.13
C ILE A 140 0.18 6.82 12.38
N GLY A 141 -0.68 6.88 11.36
CA GLY A 141 -2.03 7.45 11.47
C GLY A 141 -2.92 6.70 12.46
N GLU A 142 -2.86 5.37 12.45
CA GLU A 142 -3.56 4.50 13.38
C GLU A 142 -3.06 4.67 14.82
N SER A 143 -1.74 4.80 15.00
CA SER A 143 -1.15 5.07 16.30
C SER A 143 -1.60 6.43 16.85
N LEU A 144 -1.68 7.45 15.99
CA LEU A 144 -2.19 8.77 16.35
C LEU A 144 -3.69 8.72 16.71
N TYR A 145 -4.47 7.93 15.99
CA TYR A 145 -5.91 7.77 16.22
C TYR A 145 -6.18 7.07 17.56
N ALA A 146 -5.53 5.94 17.79
CA ALA A 146 -5.60 5.20 19.03
C ALA A 146 -5.10 6.03 20.23
N GLY A 147 -4.03 6.82 20.05
CA GLY A 147 -3.54 7.75 21.06
C GLY A 147 -4.58 8.83 21.42
N ALA A 148 -5.21 9.44 20.42
CA ALA A 148 -6.25 10.44 20.61
C ALA A 148 -7.47 9.88 21.36
N LEU A 149 -7.89 8.65 21.02
CA LEU A 149 -8.97 7.94 21.72
C LEU A 149 -8.61 7.60 23.17
N CYS A 150 -7.38 7.12 23.41
CA CYS A 150 -6.90 6.77 24.74
C CYS A 150 -6.90 7.97 25.69
N ILE A 151 -6.54 9.17 25.22
CA ILE A 151 -6.59 10.41 26.00
C ILE A 151 -8.02 10.74 26.44
N ASN A 152 -9.01 10.41 25.60
CA ASN A 152 -10.43 10.59 25.87
C ASN A 152 -11.07 9.41 26.63
N ASN A 153 -10.26 8.50 27.20
CA ASN A 153 -10.70 7.29 27.91
C ASN A 153 -11.57 6.34 27.05
N LEU A 154 -11.42 6.37 25.73
CA LEU A 154 -12.06 5.42 24.82
C LEU A 154 -11.11 4.24 24.58
N PRO A 155 -11.44 3.02 25.04
CA PRO A 155 -10.58 1.86 24.83
C PRO A 155 -10.57 1.50 23.34
N TYR A 156 -9.38 1.50 22.75
CA TYR A 156 -9.18 1.17 21.35
C TYR A 156 -7.86 0.40 21.18
N ALA A 157 -7.90 -0.69 20.41
CA ALA A 157 -6.73 -1.51 20.11
C ALA A 157 -6.14 -1.09 18.76
N ALA A 158 -4.95 -0.52 18.79
CA ALA A 158 -4.21 -0.13 17.59
C ALA A 158 -3.80 -1.38 16.79
N GLY A 159 -4.10 -1.38 15.50
CA GLY A 159 -3.83 -2.54 14.65
C GLY A 159 -4.78 -3.71 14.91
N SER A 160 -6.01 -3.42 15.32
CA SER A 160 -7.09 -4.40 15.42
C SER A 160 -7.32 -5.16 14.10
N TYR A 161 -8.01 -6.31 14.16
CA TYR A 161 -8.37 -7.04 12.95
C TYR A 161 -9.23 -6.24 11.96
N ALA A 162 -10.08 -5.34 12.46
CA ALA A 162 -10.82 -4.40 11.62
C ALA A 162 -9.89 -3.44 10.87
N TRP A 163 -8.87 -2.90 11.55
CA TRP A 163 -7.84 -2.09 10.91
C TRP A 163 -7.05 -2.90 9.86
N MET A 164 -6.71 -4.16 10.15
CA MET A 164 -5.99 -5.02 9.19
C MET A 164 -6.80 -5.30 7.93
N ASP A 165 -8.11 -5.54 8.05
CA ASP A 165 -9.01 -5.71 6.90
C ASP A 165 -9.03 -4.43 6.04
N MET A 166 -9.13 -3.27 6.68
CA MET A 166 -9.14 -1.97 6.01
C MET A 166 -7.78 -1.66 5.34
N ALA A 167 -6.67 -1.88 6.04
CA ALA A 167 -5.32 -1.72 5.48
C ALA A 167 -5.12 -2.64 4.27
N THR A 168 -5.59 -3.88 4.35
CA THR A 168 -5.56 -4.83 3.24
C THR A 168 -6.38 -4.33 2.05
N LEU A 169 -7.57 -3.76 2.28
CA LEU A 169 -8.38 -3.16 1.22
C LEU A 169 -7.63 -2.01 0.52
N ILE A 170 -7.02 -1.10 1.29
CA ILE A 170 -6.21 0.00 0.75
C ILE A 170 -5.07 -0.56 -0.12
N MET A 171 -4.38 -1.61 0.36
CA MET A 171 -3.30 -2.26 -0.37
C MET A 171 -3.78 -2.93 -1.66
N VAL A 172 -4.90 -3.65 -1.63
CA VAL A 172 -5.50 -4.28 -2.83
C VAL A 172 -5.85 -3.23 -3.88
N LEU A 173 -6.45 -2.11 -3.47
CA LEU A 173 -6.74 -0.98 -4.36
C LEU A 173 -5.45 -0.38 -4.93
N HIS A 174 -4.39 -0.28 -4.14
CA HIS A 174 -3.09 0.18 -4.61
C HIS A 174 -2.49 -0.76 -5.67
N PHE A 175 -2.50 -2.06 -5.41
CA PHE A 175 -2.00 -3.05 -6.36
C PHE A 175 -2.80 -3.05 -7.65
N ALA A 176 -4.12 -2.88 -7.58
CA ALA A 176 -4.96 -2.71 -8.76
C ALA A 176 -4.54 -1.49 -9.58
N TRP A 177 -4.25 -0.36 -8.92
CA TRP A 177 -3.74 0.84 -9.59
C TRP A 177 -2.38 0.61 -10.26
N VAL A 178 -1.42 -0.01 -9.57
CA VAL A 178 -0.09 -0.33 -10.12
C VAL A 178 -0.20 -1.25 -11.33
N LEU A 179 -1.13 -2.21 -11.31
CA LEU A 179 -1.41 -3.08 -12.46
C LEU A 179 -1.96 -2.27 -13.66
N LEU A 180 -2.85 -1.32 -13.41
CA LEU A 180 -3.38 -0.43 -14.45
C LEU A 180 -2.28 0.46 -15.05
N GLU A 181 -1.40 1.03 -14.24
CA GLU A 181 -0.23 1.78 -14.72
C GLU A 181 0.66 0.90 -15.63
N TYR A 182 0.97 -0.31 -15.17
CA TYR A 182 1.82 -1.24 -15.92
C TYR A 182 1.21 -1.64 -17.26
N THR A 183 -0.08 -1.98 -17.29
CA THR A 183 -0.79 -2.34 -18.54
C THR A 183 -0.86 -1.14 -19.51
N THR A 184 -1.11 0.06 -19.01
CA THR A 184 -1.15 1.30 -19.81
C THR A 184 0.21 1.58 -20.44
N CYS A 185 1.30 1.47 -19.69
CA CYS A 185 2.65 1.64 -20.23
C CYS A 185 2.97 0.60 -21.33
N ARG A 186 2.55 -0.66 -21.16
CA ARG A 186 2.76 -1.71 -22.18
C ARG A 186 2.00 -1.44 -23.46
N ILE A 187 0.75 -1.00 -23.36
CA ILE A 187 -0.07 -0.65 -24.52
C ILE A 187 0.55 0.54 -25.25
N HIS A 188 0.96 1.58 -24.52
CA HIS A 188 1.60 2.74 -25.11
C HIS A 188 2.90 2.38 -25.85
N ALA A 189 3.77 1.57 -25.24
CA ALA A 189 5.00 1.09 -25.87
C ALA A 189 4.71 0.29 -27.15
N ALA A 190 3.72 -0.59 -27.14
CA ALA A 190 3.32 -1.36 -28.32
C ALA A 190 2.82 -0.46 -29.46
N THR A 191 2.02 0.56 -29.15
CA THR A 191 1.52 1.54 -30.13
C THR A 191 2.66 2.36 -30.74
N VAL A 192 3.61 2.84 -29.94
CA VAL A 192 4.79 3.58 -30.44
C VAL A 192 5.64 2.72 -31.37
N HIS A 193 5.91 1.46 -31.01
CA HIS A 193 6.66 0.54 -31.87
C HIS A 193 5.96 0.30 -33.22
N GLN A 194 4.62 0.24 -33.25
CA GLN A 194 3.88 0.11 -34.50
C GLN A 194 3.98 1.37 -35.38
N HIS A 195 3.92 2.57 -34.81
CA HIS A 195 4.09 3.82 -35.56
C HIS A 195 5.51 3.97 -36.12
N VAL A 196 6.54 3.64 -35.34
CA VAL A 196 7.94 3.67 -35.82
C VAL A 196 8.17 2.66 -36.95
N LYS A 197 7.59 1.46 -36.86
CA LYS A 197 7.70 0.44 -37.92
C LYS A 197 6.99 0.87 -39.22
N LYS A 198 5.82 1.51 -39.12
CA LYS A 198 5.10 2.05 -40.30
C LYS A 198 5.85 3.22 -40.94
N GLY A 199 6.40 4.15 -40.14
CA GLY A 199 7.19 5.28 -40.64
C GLY A 199 8.48 4.84 -41.33
N THR A 200 9.19 3.86 -40.75
CA THR A 200 10.41 3.31 -41.37
C THR A 200 10.13 2.51 -42.64
N ALA A 201 9.00 1.80 -42.73
CA ALA A 201 8.56 1.13 -43.96
C ALA A 201 8.27 2.14 -45.08
N ALA A 202 7.54 3.24 -44.79
CA ALA A 202 7.24 4.29 -45.75
C ALA A 202 8.51 5.00 -46.28
N VAL A 203 9.49 5.28 -45.41
CA VAL A 203 10.78 5.87 -45.82
C VAL A 203 11.58 4.91 -46.73
N LYS A 204 11.48 3.60 -46.48
CA LYS A 204 12.18 2.59 -47.29
C LYS A 204 11.56 2.45 -48.68
N GLU A 205 10.24 2.52 -48.81
CA GLU A 205 9.54 2.51 -50.10
C GLU A 205 9.90 3.75 -50.96
N ILE A 206 9.99 4.94 -50.35
CA ILE A 206 10.41 6.16 -51.06
C ILE A 206 11.85 6.04 -51.59
N ARG A 207 12.74 5.33 -50.89
CA ARG A 207 14.15 5.17 -51.29
C ARG A 207 14.37 4.07 -52.35
N VAL A 208 13.40 3.16 -52.52
CA VAL A 208 13.49 2.00 -53.44
C VAL A 208 12.83 2.28 -54.79
N GLN A 209 12.25 3.47 -55.02
CA GLN A 209 11.91 3.91 -56.37
C GLN A 209 13.12 4.61 -57.02
N PRO A 210 13.96 3.90 -57.81
CA PRO A 210 14.91 4.58 -58.69
C PRO A 210 14.12 5.34 -59.77
N LYS A 211 14.59 6.56 -60.06
CA LYS A 211 14.17 7.37 -61.21
C LYS A 211 14.44 6.65 -62.53
#